data_AF-A0A0R2QD14-F1
#
_entry.id   AF-A0A0R2QD14-F1
#
_cell.length_a   1.000
_cell.length_b   1.000
_cell.length_c   1.000
_cell.angle_alpha   90.00
_cell.angle_beta   90.00
_cell.angle_gamma   90.00
#
_symmetry.space_group_name_H-M   'P 1'
#
loop_
_entity.id
_entity.type
_entity.pdbx_description
1 polymer ?
#
loop_
_entity_poly.entity_id
_entity_poly.type
_entity_poly.pdbx_seq_one_letter_code
_entity_poly.pdbx_strand_id
1 'polypeptide(L)' 'MIERFRERASSVKRRPLPPVAGEERQHFLAQAQVDFQDFAMLGDATATIEDGVLTLRVDLRPPAK' A
#
# COMPACT_ATOMS: atom_id res chain seq x y z
N MET A 1 -0.04 -7.68 -12.55
CA MET A 1 0.43 -8.08 -11.20
C MET A 1 0.53 -6.91 -10.24
N ILE A 2 1.16 -5.78 -10.61
CA ILE A 2 1.24 -4.58 -9.74
C ILE A 2 -0.12 -3.88 -9.56
N GLU A 3 -0.95 -3.87 -10.60
CA GLU A 3 -2.24 -3.17 -10.60
C GLU A 3 -3.15 -3.54 -9.41
N ARG A 4 -3.18 -4.82 -9.03
CA ARG A 4 -3.96 -5.28 -7.86
C ARG A 4 -3.56 -4.56 -6.56
N PHE A 5 -2.29 -4.16 -6.41
CA PHE A 5 -1.81 -3.47 -5.22
C PHE A 5 -2.22 -1.99 -5.24
N ARG A 6 -2.26 -1.36 -6.42
CA ARG A 6 -2.82 0.00 -6.58
C ARG A 6 -4.32 0.01 -6.24
N GLU A 7 -5.06 -0.97 -6.73
CA GLU A 7 -6.47 -1.15 -6.41
C GLU A 7 -6.68 -1.35 -4.90
N ARG A 8 -5.88 -2.20 -4.26
CA ARG A 8 -5.92 -2.42 -2.80
C ARG A 8 -5.61 -1.14 -2.01
N ALA A 9 -4.58 -0.39 -2.39
CA ALA A 9 -4.25 0.88 -1.74
C ALA A 9 -5.42 1.89 -1.84
N SER A 10 -6.07 1.96 -3.00
CA SER A 10 -7.28 2.75 -3.21
C SER A 10 -8.45 2.25 -2.35
N SER A 11 -8.64 0.94 -2.23
CA SER A 11 -9.68 0.35 -1.39
C SER A 11 -9.50 0.66 0.10
N VAL A 12 -8.28 0.68 0.63
CA VAL A 12 -8.03 1.02 2.05
C VAL A 12 -8.54 2.43 2.36
N LYS A 13 -8.30 3.40 1.47
CA LYS A 13 -8.79 4.78 1.64
C LYS A 13 -10.32 4.89 1.59
N ARG A 14 -11.00 3.97 0.90
CA ARG A 14 -12.46 3.97 0.70
C ARG A 14 -13.21 3.16 1.76
N ARG A 15 -12.52 2.34 2.55
CA ARG A 15 -13.15 1.46 3.54
C ARG A 15 -13.76 2.32 4.66
N PRO A 16 -15.05 2.15 5.00
CA PRO A 16 -15.61 2.81 6.16
C PRO A 16 -14.92 2.28 7.43
N LEU A 17 -14.69 3.17 8.39
CA LEU A 17 -14.19 2.78 9.71
C LEU A 17 -15.30 2.03 10.46
N PRO A 18 -15.03 0.89 11.10
CA PRO A 18 -16.01 0.24 11.96
C PRO A 18 -16.54 1.20 13.04
N PRO A 19 -17.78 1.00 13.54
CA PRO A 19 -18.36 1.85 14.57
C PRO A 19 -17.78 1.53 15.96
N VAL A 20 -16.47 1.76 16.12
CA VAL A 20 -15.68 1.53 17.34
C VAL A 20 -15.19 2.87 17.91
N ALA A 21 -14.96 2.93 19.22
CA ALA A 21 -14.55 4.13 19.94
C ALA A 21 -13.24 3.92 20.71
N GLY A 22 -12.69 5.00 21.26
CA GLY A 22 -11.51 4.95 22.13
C GLY A 22 -10.28 4.32 21.46
N GLU A 23 -9.59 3.46 22.21
CA GLU A 23 -8.35 2.80 21.79
C GLU A 23 -8.56 1.88 20.59
N GLU A 24 -9.68 1.15 20.54
CA GLU A 24 -10.00 0.26 19.43
C GLU A 24 -10.06 1.01 18.10
N ARG A 25 -10.65 2.21 18.11
CA ARG A 25 -10.67 3.08 16.92
C ARG A 25 -9.27 3.45 16.44
N GLN A 26 -8.35 3.72 17.36
CA GLN A 26 -6.98 4.06 17.02
C GLN A 26 -6.24 2.86 16.42
N HIS A 27 -6.47 1.64 16.92
CA HIS A 27 -5.91 0.43 16.34
C HIS A 27 -6.36 0.22 14.89
N PHE A 28 -7.65 0.45 14.58
CA PHE A 28 -8.13 0.34 13.20
C PHE A 28 -7.51 1.40 12.27
N LEU A 29 -7.29 2.61 12.75
CA LEU A 29 -6.62 3.67 11.98
C LEU A 29 -5.14 3.35 11.74
N ALA A 30 -4.43 2.88 12.77
CA ALA A 30 -3.04 2.45 12.65
C ALA A 30 -2.89 1.30 11.67
N GLN A 31 -3.77 0.29 11.76
CA GLN A 31 -3.78 -0.83 10.81
C GLN A 31 -4.04 -0.35 9.38
N ALA A 32 -5.04 0.53 9.17
CA ALA A 32 -5.33 1.08 7.86
C ALA A 32 -4.15 1.88 7.28
N GLN A 33 -3.40 2.58 8.12
CA GLN A 33 -2.21 3.32 7.68
C GLN A 33 -1.08 2.38 7.22
N VAL A 34 -0.82 1.30 7.97
CA VAL A 34 0.18 0.28 7.60
C VAL A 34 -0.25 -0.43 6.31
N ASP A 35 -1.50 -0.90 6.24
CA ASP A 35 -2.04 -1.56 5.05
C ASP A 35 -1.93 -0.67 3.81
N PHE A 36 -2.28 0.61 3.95
CA PHE A 36 -2.17 1.56 2.86
C PHE A 36 -0.72 1.73 2.40
N GLN A 37 0.22 1.90 3.34
CA GLN A 37 1.63 2.09 3.03
C GLN A 37 2.21 0.89 2.28
N ASP A 38 1.92 -0.33 2.72
CA ASP A 38 2.41 -1.56 2.09
C ASP A 38 1.88 -1.71 0.67
N PHE A 39 0.57 -1.52 0.47
CA PHE A 39 -0.03 -1.61 -0.86
C PHE A 39 0.43 -0.49 -1.79
N ALA A 40 0.59 0.73 -1.27
CA ALA A 40 1.07 1.86 -2.06
C ALA A 40 2.51 1.63 -2.52
N MET A 41 3.39 1.15 -1.64
CA MET A 41 4.79 0.87 -1.95
C MET A 41 4.92 -0.18 -3.06
N LEU A 42 4.19 -1.29 -2.95
CA LEU A 42 4.20 -2.34 -3.98
C LEU A 42 3.48 -1.91 -5.27
N GLY A 43 2.45 -1.06 -5.14
CA GLY A 43 1.69 -0.50 -6.26
C GLY A 43 2.50 0.49 -7.10
N ASP A 44 3.49 1.14 -6.51
CA ASP A 44 4.37 2.10 -7.20
C ASP A 44 5.69 1.46 -7.69
N ALA A 45 5.94 0.21 -7.34
CA ALA A 45 7.13 -0.50 -7.78
C ALA A 45 7.17 -0.69 -9.31
N THR A 46 8.37 -0.89 -9.84
CA THR A 46 8.60 -1.46 -11.17
C THR A 46 8.93 -2.94 -11.02
N ALA A 47 8.24 -3.82 -11.75
CA ALA A 47 8.47 -5.26 -11.73
C ALA A 47 9.32 -5.73 -12.90
N THR A 48 10.34 -6.55 -12.62
CA THR A 48 11.03 -7.37 -13.63
C THR A 48 11.08 -8.83 -13.18
N ILE A 49 11.03 -9.76 -14.13
CA ILE A 49 11.24 -11.19 -13.88
C ILE A 49 12.46 -11.62 -14.67
N GLU A 50 13.50 -12.04 -13.96
CA GLU A 50 14.80 -12.46 -14.52
C GLU A 50 15.16 -13.81 -13.90
N ASP A 51 15.45 -14.81 -14.73
CA ASP A 51 15.80 -16.18 -14.30
C ASP A 51 14.81 -16.81 -13.30
N GLY A 52 13.52 -16.49 -13.42
CA GLY A 52 12.46 -16.97 -12.53
C GLY A 52 12.32 -16.21 -11.22
N VAL A 53 13.11 -15.14 -11.00
CA VAL A 53 13.04 -14.28 -9.82
C VAL A 53 12.27 -13.01 -10.13
N LEU A 54 11.25 -12.72 -9.33
CA LEU A 54 10.55 -11.44 -9.37
C LEU A 54 11.31 -10.39 -8.54
N THR A 55 11.73 -9.31 -9.20
CA THR A 55 12.28 -8.12 -8.55
C THR A 55 11.26 -6.99 -8.59
N LEU A 56 10.96 -6.40 -7.43
CA LEU A 56 10.16 -5.18 -7.30
C LEU A 56 11.07 -4.05 -6.86
N ARG A 57 11.24 -3.05 -7.73
CA ARG A 57 12.07 -1.86 -7.46
C ARG A 57 11.19 -0.67 -7.14
N VAL A 58 11.39 -0.06 -5.98
CA VAL A 58 10.76 1.21 -5.59
C VAL A 58 11.81 2.30 -5.65
N ASP A 59 11.54 3.36 -6.40
CA ASP A 59 12.42 4.53 -6.46
C ASP A 59 12.03 5.53 -5.37
N LEU A 60 12.96 5.83 -4.46
CA LEU A 60 12.74 6.76 -3.35
C LEU A 60 13.40 8.12 -3.59
N ARG A 61 13.96 8.34 -4.78
CA ARG A 61 14.53 9.64 -5.14
C ARG A 61 13.42 10.67 -5.27
N PRO A 62 13.67 11.95 -4.90
CA PRO A 62 12.69 13.00 -5.08
C PRO A 62 12.36 13.20 -6.57
N PRO A 63 11.12 13.63 -6.90
CA PRO A 63 10.76 13.94 -8.29
C PRO A 63 11.65 15.05 -8.85
N ALA A 64 11.88 15.02 -10.16
CA ALA A 64 12.55 16.12 -10.85
C ALA A 64 11.78 17.43 -10.63
N LYS A 65 12.51 18.52 -10.41
CA LYS A 65 11.96 19.87 -10.22
C LYS A 65 11.33 20.41 -11.51
#